data_AF-A0A3L8E0F1-F1
#
_entry.id   AF-A0A3L8E0F1-F1
#
_cell.length_a   1.000
_cell.length_b   1.000
_cell.length_c   1.000
_cell.angle_alpha   90.00
_cell.angle_beta   90.00
_cell.angle_gamma   90.00
#
_symmetry.space_group_name_H-M   'P 1'
#
loop_
_entity.id
_entity.type
_entity.pdbx_description
1 polymer ?
#
loop_
_entity_poly.entity_id
_entity_poly.type
_entity_poly.pdbx_seq_one_letter_code
_entity_poly.pdbx_strand_id
1 'polypeptide(L)'
;MTLRDRSTSGAPGSKLDKRGNEQAKGEWKERTKDQGISHRKYLKNVLLNGREIEALIDSGSDFSLIRADEYIKLGSSQLRSSELRFDGVGSNNTTLGEFEAKITVDGYSYPIRV
;
A
#
# COMPACT_ATOMS: atom_id res chain seq x y z
N MET A 1 -65.28 -31.56 -31.80
CA MET A 1 -65.33 -31.33 -33.26
C MET A 1 -63.90 -31.19 -33.77
N THR A 2 -63.53 -32.06 -34.70
CA THR A 2 -62.62 -31.94 -35.87
C THR A 2 -61.81 -30.62 -36.06
N LEU A 3 -60.61 -30.52 -36.65
CA LEU A 3 -59.63 -31.37 -37.36
C LEU A 3 -58.44 -30.45 -37.79
N ARG A 4 -57.19 -30.99 -37.87
CA ARG A 4 -56.09 -30.72 -38.87
C ARG A 4 -55.56 -29.27 -39.05
N ASP A 5 -54.36 -28.94 -39.56
CA ASP A 5 -53.11 -29.56 -40.09
C ASP A 5 -52.05 -28.40 -40.11
N ARG A 6 -50.78 -28.62 -39.72
CA ARG A 6 -49.54 -28.72 -40.54
C ARG A 6 -48.96 -27.44 -41.23
N SER A 7 -47.64 -27.26 -41.00
CA SER A 7 -46.59 -26.54 -41.78
C SER A 7 -46.56 -24.98 -41.74
N THR A 8 -45.44 -24.30 -41.45
CA THR A 8 -44.20 -24.19 -42.27
C THR A 8 -43.03 -23.50 -41.51
N SER A 9 -41.85 -23.61 -42.10
CA SER A 9 -40.47 -23.20 -41.78
C SER A 9 -40.17 -21.70 -41.50
N GLY A 10 -39.13 -21.43 -40.69
CA GLY A 10 -38.40 -20.15 -40.65
C GLY A 10 -37.29 -20.09 -39.57
N ALA A 11 -36.03 -19.90 -39.98
CA ALA A 11 -34.81 -19.81 -39.15
C ALA A 11 -34.56 -18.38 -38.59
N PRO A 12 -33.41 -18.03 -37.95
CA PRO A 12 -32.49 -18.77 -37.07
C PRO A 12 -32.32 -18.09 -35.69
N GLY A 13 -31.81 -18.87 -34.73
CA GLY A 13 -31.54 -18.43 -33.36
C GLY A 13 -30.31 -17.53 -33.21
N SER A 14 -30.41 -16.67 -32.20
CA SER A 14 -29.34 -15.90 -31.59
C SER A 14 -28.34 -16.81 -30.85
N LYS A 15 -27.04 -16.50 -30.94
CA LYS A 15 -26.13 -16.45 -29.77
C LYS A 15 -24.75 -15.91 -30.14
N LEU A 16 -24.37 -14.89 -29.37
CA LEU A 16 -23.04 -14.34 -29.19
C LEU A 16 -22.14 -15.39 -28.55
N ASP A 17 -21.00 -15.72 -29.16
CA ASP A 17 -19.90 -16.41 -28.48
C ASP A 17 -18.71 -15.46 -28.32
N LYS A 18 -18.42 -15.16 -27.06
CA LYS A 18 -17.32 -14.31 -26.62
C LYS A 18 -16.02 -15.10 -26.66
N ARG A 19 -15.05 -14.52 -27.36
CA ARG A 19 -13.66 -14.97 -27.54
C ARG A 19 -12.99 -15.35 -26.21
N GLY A 20 -12.34 -16.52 -26.22
CA GLY A 20 -11.45 -16.98 -25.18
C GLY A 20 -10.18 -16.12 -25.06
N ASN A 21 -9.61 -16.08 -23.86
CA ASN A 21 -8.33 -15.45 -23.56
C ASN A 21 -7.43 -16.49 -22.90
N GLU A 22 -6.51 -17.06 -23.68
CA GLU A 22 -5.43 -17.91 -23.19
C GLU A 22 -4.11 -17.14 -23.25
N GLN A 23 -3.60 -16.88 -22.05
CA GLN A 23 -2.20 -16.78 -21.60
C GLN A 23 -1.10 -16.70 -22.68
N ALA A 24 -0.43 -15.55 -22.74
CA ALA A 24 0.93 -15.44 -23.30
C ALA A 24 1.93 -15.03 -22.21
N LYS A 25 2.96 -15.87 -22.12
CA LYS A 25 4.03 -15.98 -21.12
C LYS A 25 4.84 -14.69 -20.98
N GLY A 26 5.05 -14.24 -19.73
CA GLY A 26 5.97 -13.16 -19.40
C GLY A 26 7.42 -13.66 -19.34
N GLU A 27 8.28 -13.11 -20.20
CA GLU A 27 9.72 -13.11 -20.00
C GLU A 27 10.07 -12.06 -18.93
N TRP A 28 10.52 -12.50 -17.76
CA TRP A 28 11.09 -11.60 -16.76
C TRP A 28 12.58 -11.42 -17.06
N LYS A 29 12.92 -10.32 -17.72
CA LYS A 29 14.29 -9.82 -17.77
C LYS A 29 14.72 -9.43 -16.35
N GLU A 30 15.71 -10.14 -15.84
CA GLU A 30 16.41 -9.86 -14.60
C GLU A 30 16.89 -8.40 -14.60
N ARG A 31 16.29 -7.56 -13.75
CA ARG A 31 16.74 -6.18 -13.57
C ARG A 31 17.85 -6.14 -12.52
N THR A 32 18.90 -5.43 -12.91
CA THR A 32 20.15 -5.11 -12.24
C THR A 32 20.11 -5.07 -10.72
N LYS A 33 21.11 -5.72 -10.12
CA LYS A 33 21.44 -5.69 -8.70
C LYS A 33 21.70 -4.25 -8.25
N ASP A 34 20.72 -3.63 -7.62
CA ASP A 34 20.99 -2.50 -6.73
C ASP A 34 21.85 -3.04 -5.58
N GLN A 35 23.09 -2.55 -5.48
CA GLN A 35 23.94 -2.80 -4.33
C GLN A 35 23.33 -2.06 -3.14
N GLY A 36 22.38 -2.72 -2.48
CA GLY A 36 21.80 -2.24 -1.24
C GLY A 36 22.92 -2.04 -0.21
N ILE A 37 23.17 -0.79 0.16
CA ILE A 37 23.75 -0.43 1.45
C ILE A 37 23.01 -1.30 2.47
N SER A 38 23.71 -2.01 3.36
CA SER A 38 23.04 -2.87 4.35
C SER A 38 22.20 -1.98 5.28
N HIS A 39 20.91 -1.79 4.98
CA HIS A 39 20.00 -0.89 5.69
C HIS A 39 19.90 -1.25 7.19
N ARG A 40 20.25 -2.50 7.54
CA ARG A 40 20.41 -2.97 8.91
C ARG A 40 21.24 -2.06 9.82
N LYS A 41 22.24 -1.34 9.29
CA LYS A 41 23.08 -0.45 10.12
C LYS A 41 22.32 0.78 10.64
N TYR A 42 21.21 1.15 10.00
CA TYR A 42 20.41 2.32 10.35
C TYR A 42 19.03 1.94 10.90
N LEU A 43 18.75 0.65 11.09
CA LEU A 43 17.53 0.22 11.76
C LEU A 43 17.75 0.17 13.26
N LYS A 44 16.76 0.63 14.01
CA LYS A 44 16.80 0.62 15.47
C LYS A 44 15.42 0.32 16.04
N ASN A 45 15.38 -0.57 17.03
CA ASN A 45 14.17 -0.77 17.82
C ASN A 45 13.98 0.43 18.75
N VAL A 46 12.80 1.03 18.67
CA VAL A 46 12.39 2.16 19.50
C VAL A 46 11.02 1.87 20.11
N LEU A 47 10.69 2.51 21.22
CA LEU A 47 9.32 2.48 21.74
C LEU A 47 8.58 3.73 21.29
N LEU A 48 7.58 3.58 20.44
CA LEU A 48 6.68 4.67 20.06
C LEU A 48 5.36 4.51 20.83
N ASN A 49 5.04 5.46 21.71
CA ASN A 49 3.91 5.36 22.64
C ASN A 49 3.90 4.06 23.47
N GLY A 50 5.10 3.54 23.80
CA GLY A 50 5.26 2.31 24.57
C GLY A 50 5.18 1.01 23.75
N ARG A 51 4.98 1.09 22.42
CA ARG A 51 5.03 -0.07 21.52
C ARG A 51 6.36 -0.13 20.80
N GLU A 52 6.95 -1.32 20.75
CA GLU A 52 8.19 -1.55 20.01
C GLU A 52 7.96 -1.51 18.50
N ILE A 53 8.73 -0.69 17.80
CA ILE A 53 8.77 -0.60 16.34
C ILE A 53 10.23 -0.57 15.88
N GLU A 54 10.50 -1.14 14.71
CA GLU A 54 11.80 -0.99 14.04
C GLU A 54 11.75 0.27 13.17
N ALA A 55 12.58 1.27 13.49
CA ALA A 55 12.64 2.55 12.80
C ALA A 55 13.94 2.69 12.01
N LEU A 56 13.86 3.30 10.83
CA LEU A 56 15.02 3.75 10.07
C LEU A 56 15.50 5.10 10.62
N ILE A 57 16.75 5.16 11.05
CA ILE A 57 17.42 6.38 11.46
C ILE A 57 17.94 7.09 10.21
N ASP A 58 17.24 8.14 9.83
CA ASP A 58 17.62 9.01 8.72
C ASP A 58 17.83 10.43 9.22
N SER A 59 19.10 10.85 9.32
CA SER A 59 19.47 12.21 9.73
C SER A 59 19.35 13.23 8.59
N GLY A 60 19.06 12.80 7.37
CA GLY A 60 18.87 13.67 6.21
C GLY A 60 17.44 14.17 6.02
N SER A 61 16.51 13.73 6.87
CA SER A 61 15.09 14.06 6.79
C SER A 61 14.69 15.12 7.82
N ASP A 62 13.82 16.05 7.42
CA ASP A 62 13.31 17.12 8.30
C ASP A 62 12.23 16.65 9.28
N PHE A 63 11.52 15.57 8.95
CA PHE A 63 10.41 15.04 9.74
C PHE A 63 10.45 13.51 9.79
N SER A 64 9.82 12.96 10.84
CA SER A 64 9.64 11.52 10.98
C SER A 64 8.38 11.07 10.26
N LEU A 65 8.40 9.90 9.65
CA LEU A 65 7.25 9.30 8.99
C LEU A 65 6.97 7.91 9.57
N ILE A 66 5.68 7.56 9.63
CA ILE A 66 5.24 6.18 9.87
C ILE A 66 4.31 5.76 8.73
N ARG A 67 4.38 4.47 8.35
CA ARG A 67 3.42 3.93 7.39
C ARG A 67 2.03 3.87 8.03
N ALA A 68 1.00 4.07 7.21
CA ALA A 68 -0.38 4.05 7.68
C ALA A 68 -0.78 2.70 8.31
N ASP A 69 -0.26 1.58 7.80
CA ASP A 69 -0.53 0.25 8.36
C ASP A 69 0.11 0.03 9.74
N GLU A 70 1.32 0.56 9.96
CA GLU A 70 1.96 0.55 11.28
C GLU A 70 1.25 1.49 12.25
N TYR A 71 0.83 2.66 11.79
CA TYR A 71 0.03 3.59 12.59
C TYR A 71 -1.25 2.93 13.13
N ILE A 72 -1.97 2.18 12.29
CA ILE A 72 -3.18 1.45 12.70
C ILE A 72 -2.87 0.45 13.83
N LYS A 73 -1.70 -0.23 13.78
CA LYS A 73 -1.27 -1.18 14.82
C LYS A 73 -0.93 -0.52 16.14
N LEU A 74 -0.56 0.76 16.15
CA LEU A 74 -0.29 1.51 17.38
C LEU A 74 -1.55 1.69 18.25
N GLY A 75 -2.72 1.64 17.61
CA GLY A 75 -3.99 1.83 18.28
C GLY A 75 -4.32 3.31 18.45
N SER A 76 -5.34 3.72 17.68
CA SER A 76 -6.27 4.84 17.89
C SER A 76 -5.77 6.13 18.55
N SER A 77 -4.52 6.54 18.32
CA SER A 77 -4.16 7.94 18.53
C SER A 77 -5.04 8.76 17.57
N GLN A 78 -5.50 9.94 17.99
CA GLN A 78 -6.31 10.76 17.11
C GLN A 78 -5.40 11.38 16.05
N LEU A 79 -5.56 10.94 14.80
CA LEU A 79 -4.83 11.54 13.69
C LEU A 79 -5.41 12.92 13.44
N ARG A 80 -4.57 13.96 13.53
CA ARG A 80 -4.96 15.31 13.18
C ARG A 80 -4.88 15.45 11.67
N SER A 81 -5.98 15.89 11.05
CA SER A 81 -6.01 16.17 9.62
C SER A 81 -5.04 17.33 9.32
N SER A 82 -3.92 16.99 8.71
CA SER A 82 -2.78 17.84 8.40
C SER A 82 -2.11 17.22 7.16
N GLU A 83 -2.38 17.77 5.97
CA GLU A 83 -1.72 17.30 4.75
C GLU A 83 -0.34 17.95 4.66
N LEU A 84 0.71 17.18 4.95
CA LEU A 84 2.09 17.60 4.70
C LEU A 84 2.53 17.07 3.34
N ARG A 85 2.95 17.97 2.46
CA ARG A 85 3.66 17.62 1.21
C ARG A 85 5.15 17.60 1.44
N PHE A 86 5.83 16.64 0.84
CA PHE A 86 7.28 16.54 0.98
C PHE A 86 8.00 16.03 -0.25
N ASP A 87 9.28 16.38 -0.34
CA ASP A 87 10.17 15.90 -1.38
C ASP A 87 10.74 14.54 -1.00
N GLY A 88 10.82 13.64 -1.97
CA GLY A 88 11.27 12.27 -1.78
C GLY A 88 11.15 11.46 -3.06
N VAL A 89 11.60 10.21 -3.01
CA VAL A 89 11.49 9.31 -4.16
C VAL A 89 10.01 8.97 -4.39
N GLY A 90 9.48 9.38 -5.54
CA GLY A 90 8.07 9.20 -5.90
C GLY A 90 7.48 10.48 -6.48
N SER A 91 6.20 10.43 -6.84
CA SER A 91 5.43 11.62 -7.21
C SER A 91 4.26 11.79 -6.25
N ASN A 92 3.95 13.05 -5.91
CA ASN A 92 2.85 13.43 -5.03
C ASN A 92 2.94 12.83 -3.62
N ASN A 93 4.09 12.97 -2.95
CA ASN A 93 4.24 12.47 -1.58
C ASN A 93 3.46 13.38 -0.60
N THR A 94 2.44 12.81 0.02
CA THR A 94 1.60 13.46 1.03
C THR A 94 1.36 12.54 2.22
N THR A 95 1.25 13.14 3.41
CA THR A 95 0.84 12.42 4.63
C THR A 95 -0.69 12.35 4.73
N LEU A 96 -1.20 11.37 5.48
CA LEU A 96 -2.63 11.27 5.81
C LEU A 96 -3.05 12.19 6.97
N GLY A 97 -2.06 12.75 7.67
CA GLY A 97 -2.24 13.51 8.90
C GLY A 97 -0.97 13.50 9.73
N GLU A 98 -1.09 13.99 10.96
CA GLU A 98 -0.01 13.98 11.96
C GLU A 98 -0.57 13.63 13.34
N PHE A 99 0.29 13.15 14.22
CA PHE A 99 -0.04 12.91 15.63
C PHE A 99 1.16 13.18 16.53
N GLU A 100 0.87 13.42 17.81
CA GLU A 100 1.90 13.53 18.84
C GLU A 100 2.21 12.13 19.40
N ALA A 101 3.50 11.86 19.56
CA ALA A 101 3.97 10.61 20.10
C ALA A 101 5.13 10.83 21.09
N LYS A 102 5.31 9.87 21.99
CA LYS A 102 6.52 9.75 22.80
C LYS A 102 7.38 8.64 22.21
N ILE A 103 8.55 9.01 21.68
CA ILE A 103 9.56 8.05 21.24
C ILE A 103 10.56 7.79 22.37
N THR A 104 10.89 6.53 22.62
CA THR A 104 11.97 6.13 23.52
C THR A 104 13.06 5.43 22.73
N VAL A 105 14.28 5.97 22.79
CA VAL A 105 15.47 5.43 22.13
C VAL A 105 16.56 5.28 23.19
N ASP A 106 17.12 4.08 23.34
CA ASP A 106 18.14 3.78 24.35
C ASP A 106 17.77 4.20 25.78
N GLY A 107 16.48 4.11 26.13
CA GLY A 107 15.96 4.52 27.43
C GLY A 107 15.67 6.02 27.59
N TYR A 108 16.01 6.85 26.60
CA TYR A 108 15.70 8.29 26.60
C TYR A 108 14.40 8.55 25.86
N SER A 109 13.48 9.30 26.51
CA SER A 109 12.16 9.63 25.97
C SER A 109 12.10 11.06 25.46
N TYR A 110 11.52 11.24 24.27
CA TYR A 110 11.31 12.54 23.65
C TYR A 110 9.88 12.66 23.11
N PRO A 111 9.20 13.81 23.29
CA PRO A 111 7.99 14.10 22.54
C PRO A 111 8.36 14.42 21.08
N ILE A 112 7.64 13.82 20.14
CA ILE A 112 7.82 14.05 18.71
C ILE A 112 6.47 14.21 18.00
N ARG A 113 6.52 14.78 16.80
CA ARG A 113 5.40 14.80 15.86
C ARG A 113 5.73 13.87 14.70
N VAL A 114 4.80 12.98 14.39
CA VAL A 114 4.91 11.94 13.35
C VAL A 114 3.74 12.05 12.38
#